data_AF-A0A965IL22-F1
#
_entry.id   AF-A0A965IL22-F1
#
_cell.length_a   1.000
_cell.length_b   1.000
_cell.length_c   1.000
_cell.angle_alpha   90.00
_cell.angle_beta   90.00
_cell.angle_gamma   90.00
#
_symmetry.space_group_name_H-M   'P 1'
#
loop_
_entity.id
_entity.type
_entity.pdbx_description
1 polymer ?
#
loop_
_entity_poly.entity_id
_entity_poly.type
_entity_poly.pdbx_seq_one_letter_code
_entity_poly.pdbx_strand_id
1 'polypeptide(L)' 'MDLNLQHKHVLITGGSKGIGLACAENFLNEGAKVTLVSRTPQNLANA' A
#
# COMPACT_ATOMS: atom_id res chain seq x y z
N MET A 1 8.10 5.07 -15.45
CA MET A 1 8.04 6.55 -15.31
C MET A 1 8.69 6.85 -13.98
N ASP A 2 9.48 7.92 -13.85
CA ASP A 2 10.08 8.26 -12.55
C ASP A 2 9.12 9.16 -11.76
N LEU A 3 8.50 8.60 -10.71
CA LEU A 3 7.55 9.31 -9.86
C LEU A 3 8.20 9.96 -8.63
N ASN A 4 9.51 9.80 -8.41
CA ASN A 4 10.23 10.31 -7.25
C ASN A 4 9.63 9.87 -5.89
N LEU A 5 9.09 8.65 -5.83
CA LEU A 5 8.44 8.09 -4.63
C LEU A 5 9.38 7.26 -3.75
N GLN A 6 10.62 7.06 -4.16
CA GLN A 6 11.60 6.31 -3.38
C GLN A 6 11.73 6.90 -1.96
N HIS A 7 11.72 6.04 -0.96
CA HIS A 7 11.85 6.38 0.47
C HIS A 7 10.69 7.20 1.05
N LYS A 8 9.67 7.57 0.26
CA LYS A 8 8.44 8.18 0.80
C LYS A 8 7.64 7.13 1.55
N HIS A 9 6.88 7.57 2.56
CA HIS A 9 5.98 6.70 3.31
C HIS A 9 4.53 7.03 2.97
N VAL A 10 3.79 6.04 2.50
CA VAL A 10 2.40 6.17 2.07
C VAL A 10 1.48 5.42 3.03
N LEU A 11 0.46 6.11 3.53
CA LEU A 11 -0.62 5.52 4.33
C LEU A 11 -1.82 5.23 3.42
N ILE A 12 -2.23 3.98 3.32
CA ILE A 12 -3.37 3.56 2.49
C ILE A 12 -4.48 3.02 3.36
N THR A 13 -5.60 3.74 3.41
CA THR A 13 -6.83 3.25 4.05
C THR A 13 -7.60 2.32 3.11
N GLY A 14 -8.30 1.33 3.66
CA GLY A 14 -8.93 0.29 2.85
C GLY A 14 -7.92 -0.57 2.08
N GLY A 15 -6.66 -0.60 2.51
CA GLY A 15 -5.54 -1.14 1.74
C GLY A 15 -5.44 -2.67 1.69
N SER A 16 -6.33 -3.40 2.38
CA SER A 16 -6.19 -4.85 2.53
C SER A 16 -6.72 -5.69 1.35
N LYS A 17 -7.32 -5.07 0.32
CA LYS A 17 -7.84 -5.76 -0.88
C LYS A 17 -8.21 -4.78 -1.99
N GLY A 18 -8.47 -5.30 -3.19
CA GLY A 18 -9.00 -4.53 -4.32
C GLY A 18 -8.08 -3.37 -4.70
N ILE A 19 -8.67 -2.20 -4.98
CA ILE A 19 -7.93 -1.02 -5.45
C ILE A 19 -6.88 -0.57 -4.42
N GLY A 20 -7.20 -0.58 -3.13
CA GLY A 20 -6.25 -0.15 -2.10
C GLY A 20 -4.99 -1.01 -2.06
N LEU A 21 -5.13 -2.32 -2.24
CA LEU A 21 -4.00 -3.25 -2.31
C LEU A 21 -3.20 -3.06 -3.61
N ALA A 22 -3.89 -2.95 -4.75
CA ALA A 22 -3.23 -2.67 -6.04
C ALA A 22 -2.45 -1.34 -6.01
N CYS A 23 -2.97 -0.32 -5.34
CA CYS A 23 -2.22 0.93 -5.12
C CYS A 23 -0.97 0.68 -4.27
N ALA A 24 -1.07 -0.09 -3.18
CA ALA A 24 0.06 -0.42 -2.32
C ALA A 24 1.20 -1.10 -3.10
N GLU A 25 0.87 -2.10 -3.92
CA GLU A 25 1.83 -2.82 -4.78
C GLU A 25 2.54 -1.86 -5.72
N ASN A 26 1.81 -0.96 -6.37
CA ASN A 26 2.42 0.04 -7.26
C ASN A 26 3.32 1.02 -6.50
N PHE A 27 2.93 1.49 -5.31
CA PHE A 27 3.79 2.34 -4.49
C PHE A 27 5.07 1.63 -4.04
N LEU A 28 4.98 0.34 -3.68
CA LEU A 28 6.14 -0.47 -3.32
C LEU A 28 7.09 -0.66 -4.53
N ASN A 29 6.55 -0.90 -5.73
CA ASN A 29 7.33 -1.00 -6.95
C ASN A 29 8.10 0.28 -7.29
N GLU A 30 7.58 1.44 -6.87
CA GLU A 30 8.24 2.74 -7.00
C GLU A 30 9.25 3.03 -5.86
N GLY A 31 9.49 2.07 -4.96
CA GLY A 31 10.45 2.17 -3.86
C GLY A 31 9.95 2.96 -2.64
N ALA A 32 8.64 3.19 -2.55
CA ALA A 32 8.03 3.76 -1.35
C ALA A 32 7.93 2.70 -0.23
N LYS A 33 7.73 3.17 1.00
CA LYS A 33 7.27 2.37 2.14
C LYS A 33 5.76 2.54 2.26
N VAL A 34 5.05 1.49 2.64
CA VAL A 34 3.58 1.51 2.73
C VAL A 34 3.10 1.02 4.09
N THR A 35 2.10 1.69 4.65
CA THR A 35 1.29 1.20 5.78
C THR A 35 -0.15 1.02 5.31
N LEU A 36 -0.69 -0.18 5.52
CA LEU A 36 -2.09 -0.49 5.19
C LEU A 36 -2.97 -0.35 6.44
N VAL A 37 -4.16 0.20 6.24
CA VAL A 37 -5.21 0.26 7.25
C VAL A 37 -6.45 -0.45 6.73
N SER A 38 -6.99 -1.34 7.56
CA SER A 38 -8.26 -2.03 7.32
C SER A 38 -8.95 -2.30 8.65
N ARG A 39 -10.26 -2.49 8.61
CA ARG A 39 -11.09 -2.74 9.80
C ARG A 39 -10.93 -4.16 10.35
N THR A 40 -10.54 -5.11 9.50
CA THR A 40 -10.49 -6.54 9.84
C THR A 40 -9.03 -7.00 9.82
N PRO A 41 -8.44 -7.39 10.96
CA PRO A 41 -7.05 -7.81 11.05
C PRO A 41 -6.70 -8.97 10.10
N GLN A 42 -7.61 -9.92 9.92
CA GLN A 42 -7.42 -11.06 9.04
C GLN A 42 -7.25 -10.63 7.57
N ASN A 43 -7.90 -9.55 7.14
CA ASN A 43 -7.70 -9.04 5.79
C ASN A 43 -6.30 -8.43 5.64
N LEU A 44 -5.74 -7.79 6.68
CA LEU A 44 -4.36 -7.29 6.63
C LEU A 44 -3.33 -8.42 6.64
N ALA A 45 -3.60 -9.51 7.36
CA ALA A 45 -2.72 -10.68 7.37
C ALA A 45 -2.68 -11.41 6.02
N ASN A 46 -3.72 -11.26 5.20
CA ASN A 46 -3.83 -11.86 3.87
C ASN A 46 -3.55 -10.86 2.73
N ALA A 47 -3.17 -9.63 3.05
CA ALA A 47 -2.89 -8.57 2.08
C ALA A 47 -1.48 -8.71 1.50
#